data_AF-A0A0F2NLI5-F1
#
_entry.id   AF-A0A0F2NLI5-F1
#
_cell.length_a   1.000
_cell.length_b   1.000
_cell.length_c   1.000
_cell.angle_alpha   90.00
_cell.angle_beta   90.00
_cell.angle_gamma   90.00
#
_symmetry.space_group_name_H-M   'P 1'
#
loop_
_entity.id
_entity.type
_entity.pdbx_description
1 polymer ?
#
loop_
_entity_poly.entity_id
_entity_poly.type
_entity_poly.pdbx_seq_one_letter_code
_entity_poly.pdbx_strand_id
1 'polypeptide(L)' 'MKLTADQMRSLPGFFKTIHDPRRAQGRKHRVHVVLAIAAGAILCGMRGYKAISDWAQNLSPKARDRFGCRFSD' A
#
# COMPACT_ATOMS: atom_id res chain seq x y z
N MET A 1 2.05 -0.20 16.42
CA MET A 1 0.82 0.61 16.19
C MET A 1 -0.09 -0.17 15.23
N LYS A 2 -1.42 -0.13 15.41
CA LYS A 2 -2.37 -0.73 14.45
C LYS A 2 -3.08 0.39 13.69
N LEU A 3 -3.03 0.37 12.36
CA LEU A 3 -3.79 1.30 11.51
C LEU A 3 -5.29 1.00 11.59
N THR A 4 -6.11 2.03 11.75
CA THR A 4 -7.56 1.91 11.65
C THR A 4 -8.00 1.74 10.19
N ALA A 5 -9.23 1.27 9.98
CA ALA A 5 -9.76 1.11 8.63
C ALA A 5 -9.80 2.44 7.85
N ASP A 6 -10.11 3.54 8.52
CA ASP A 6 -10.18 4.86 7.89
C ASP A 6 -8.80 5.42 7.56
N GLN A 7 -7.82 5.19 8.44
CA GLN A 7 -6.42 5.52 8.16
C GLN A 7 -5.91 4.78 6.93
N MET A 8 -6.24 3.49 6.78
CA MET A 8 -5.87 2.70 5.59
C MET A 8 -6.49 3.27 4.30
N ARG A 9 -7.73 3.77 4.35
CA ARG A 9 -8.42 4.37 3.20
C ARG A 9 -7.89 5.75 2.84
N SER A 10 -7.52 6.56 3.84
CA SER A 10 -7.00 7.90 3.61
C SER A 10 -5.57 7.89 3.08
N LEU A 11 -4.77 6.88 3.44
CA LEU A 11 -3.34 6.82 3.17
C LEU A 11 -2.97 6.92 1.68
N PRO A 12 -3.61 6.16 0.77
CA PRO A 12 -3.38 6.31 -0.67
C PRO A 12 -3.72 7.70 -1.21
N GLY A 13 -4.65 8.42 -0.56
CA GLY A 13 -5.05 9.77 -0.92
C GLY A 13 -3.88 10.77 -0.90
N PHE A 14 -3.01 10.69 0.10
CA PHE A 14 -1.85 11.57 0.23
C PHE A 14 -0.84 11.44 -0.90
N PHE A 15 -0.79 10.29 -1.56
CA PHE A 15 0.16 10.01 -2.64
C PHE A 15 -0.44 10.18 -4.03
N LYS A 16 -1.72 10.56 -4.17
CA LYS A 16 -2.36 10.70 -5.49
C LYS A 16 -1.74 11.78 -6.38
N THR A 17 -1.11 12.79 -5.77
CA THR A 17 -0.44 13.88 -6.47
C THR A 17 0.91 13.48 -7.06
N ILE A 18 1.46 12.33 -6.66
CA ILE A 18 2.73 11.82 -7.16
C ILE A 18 2.51 11.17 -8.53
N HIS A 19 3.20 11.70 -9.54
CA HIS A 19 3.23 11.13 -10.88
C HIS A 19 3.82 9.71 -10.86
N ASP A 20 3.26 8.76 -11.62
CA ASP A 20 3.76 7.38 -11.74
C ASP A 20 4.75 7.28 -12.92
N PRO A 21 6.07 7.28 -12.69
CA PRO A 21 7.07 7.31 -13.76
C PRO A 21 7.26 5.97 -14.46
N ARG A 22 6.65 4.88 -13.95
CA ARG A 22 6.79 3.53 -14.52
C ARG A 22 6.14 3.49 -15.90
N ARG A 23 6.43 2.53 -16.78
CA ARG A 23 5.63 2.36 -18.02
C ARG A 23 4.23 1.82 -17.71
N ALA A 24 3.22 2.12 -18.53
CA ALA A 24 1.82 1.69 -18.30
C ALA A 24 1.64 0.17 -18.38
N GLN A 25 2.42 -0.49 -19.24
CA GLN A 25 2.41 -1.93 -19.39
C GLN A 25 2.94 -2.62 -18.13
N GLY A 26 2.25 -3.68 -17.70
CA GLY A 26 2.63 -4.45 -16.51
C GLY A 26 2.32 -3.78 -15.16
N ARG A 27 1.64 -2.62 -15.14
CA ARG A 27 1.23 -1.98 -13.87
C ARG A 27 0.04 -2.72 -13.25
N LYS A 28 0.30 -3.61 -12.29
CA LYS A 28 -0.76 -4.21 -11.47
C LYS A 28 -1.37 -3.21 -10.47
N HIS A 29 -0.53 -2.49 -9.75
CA HIS A 29 -0.92 -1.50 -8.73
C HIS A 29 -0.49 -0.09 -9.14
N ARG A 30 -1.35 0.91 -8.86
CA ARG A 30 -1.00 2.33 -9.03
C ARG A 30 0.08 2.73 -8.01
N VAL A 31 0.95 3.69 -8.36
CA VAL A 31 2.08 4.07 -7.49
C VAL A 31 1.64 4.52 -6.09
N HIS A 32 0.55 5.29 -6.00
CA HIS A 32 0.04 5.78 -4.71
C HIS A 32 -0.41 4.65 -3.77
N VAL A 33 -0.87 3.51 -4.31
CA VAL A 33 -1.22 2.33 -3.51
C VAL A 33 0.04 1.67 -2.96
N VAL A 34 1.07 1.52 -3.81
CA VAL A 34 2.36 0.93 -3.40
C VAL A 34 3.01 1.79 -2.31
N LEU A 35 3.03 3.11 -2.51
CA LEU A 35 3.53 4.06 -1.52
C LEU A 35 2.73 4.02 -0.22
N ALA A 36 1.41 3.86 -0.30
CA ALA A 36 0.57 3.73 0.89
C ALA A 36 0.85 2.46 1.69
N ILE A 37 1.09 1.34 1.04
CA ILE A 37 1.49 0.10 1.73
C ILE A 37 2.83 0.30 2.43
N ALA A 38 3.82 0.87 1.74
CA ALA A 38 5.14 1.12 2.32
C ALA A 38 5.07 2.06 3.52
N ALA A 39 4.37 3.19 3.38
CA ALA A 39 4.17 4.14 4.47
C ALA A 39 3.39 3.52 5.64
N GLY A 40 2.34 2.73 5.36
CA GLY A 40 1.57 2.02 6.37
C GLY A 40 2.43 1.02 7.16
N ALA A 41 3.29 0.28 6.47
CA ALA A 41 4.24 -0.63 7.10
C ALA A 41 5.24 0.12 8.01
N ILE A 42 5.81 1.23 7.52
CA ILE A 42 6.75 2.06 8.29
C ILE A 42 6.07 2.64 9.54
N LEU A 43 4.84 3.15 9.42
CA LEU A 43 4.04 3.63 10.55
C LEU A 43 3.72 2.52 11.57
N CYS A 44 3.60 1.27 11.09
CA CYS A 44 3.44 0.11 11.95
C CYS A 44 4.76 -0.38 12.59
N GLY A 45 5.89 0.28 12.30
CA GLY A 45 7.21 0.00 12.87
C GLY A 45 8.07 -0.94 12.05
N MET A 46 7.67 -1.27 10.81
CA MET A 46 8.45 -2.16 9.95
C MET A 46 9.69 -1.43 9.42
N ARG A 47 10.84 -2.11 9.49
CA ARG A 47 12.14 -1.57 9.07
C ARG A 47 12.78 -2.46 8.02
N GLY A 48 13.17 -1.85 6.89
CA GLY A 48 13.76 -2.56 5.75
C GLY A 48 12.70 -3.21 4.83
N TYR A 49 13.10 -3.47 3.59
CA TYR A 49 12.21 -3.95 2.54
C TYR A 49 11.58 -5.31 2.86
N LYS A 50 12.31 -6.20 3.55
CA LYS A 50 11.82 -7.54 3.91
C LYS A 50 10.66 -7.44 4.90
N ALA A 51 10.79 -6.66 5.98
CA ALA A 51 9.72 -6.47 6.96
C ALA A 51 8.49 -5.80 6.34
N ILE A 52 8.68 -4.85 5.41
CA ILE A 52 7.57 -4.21 4.68
C ILE A 52 6.84 -5.24 3.81
N SER A 53 7.59 -6.09 3.09
CA SER A 53 7.03 -7.17 2.28
C SER A 53 6.22 -8.14 3.14
N ASP A 54 6.82 -8.63 4.23
CA ASP A 54 6.17 -9.58 5.13
C ASP A 54 4.89 -8.98 5.75
N TRP A 55 4.93 -7.70 6.14
CA TRP A 55 3.75 -6.99 6.63
C TRP A 55 2.64 -6.91 5.57
N ALA A 56 2.98 -6.55 4.33
CA ALA A 56 2.01 -6.48 3.23
C ALA A 56 1.41 -7.85 2.87
N GLN A 57 2.21 -8.92 2.96
CA GLN A 57 1.78 -10.31 2.75
C GLN A 57 0.85 -10.81 3.86
N ASN A 58 0.99 -10.29 5.09
CA ASN A 58 0.13 -10.63 6.22
C ASN A 58 -1.15 -9.78 6.31
N LEU A 59 -1.33 -8.78 5.44
CA LEU A 59 -2.58 -8.03 5.38
C LEU A 59 -3.75 -8.92 4.91
N SER A 60 -4.87 -8.83 5.63
CA SER A 60 -6.11 -9.48 5.20
C SER A 60 -6.60 -8.91 3.87
N PRO A 61 -7.41 -9.68 3.09
CA PRO A 61 -7.98 -9.19 1.84
C PRO A 61 -8.74 -7.86 2.01
N LYS A 62 -9.51 -7.70 3.09
CA LYS A 62 -10.21 -6.45 3.42
C LYS A 62 -9.25 -5.28 3.71
N ALA A 63 -8.11 -5.54 4.34
CA ALA A 63 -7.12 -4.48 4.58
C ALA A 63 -6.45 -4.05 3.27
N ARG A 64 -6.10 -5.00 2.41
CA ARG A 64 -5.56 -4.73 1.06
C ARG A 64 -6.55 -3.94 0.20
N ASP A 65 -7.83 -4.29 0.26
CA ASP A 65 -8.90 -3.56 -0.43
C ASP A 65 -8.99 -2.10 0.02
N ARG A 66 -8.89 -1.83 1.33
CA ARG A 66 -8.86 -0.45 1.87
C ARG A 66 -7.69 0.39 1.35
N PHE A 67 -6.54 -0.23 1.08
CA PHE A 67 -5.41 0.44 0.43
C PHE A 67 -5.60 0.64 -1.08
N GLY A 68 -6.59 0.01 -1.70
CA GLY A 68 -6.84 0.03 -3.14
C GLY A 68 -5.99 -0.99 -3.91
N CYS A 69 -5.56 -2.09 -3.26
CA CYS A 69 -4.86 -3.17 -3.94
C CYS A 69 -5.75 -3.82 -5.01
N ARG A 70 -5.18 -4.04 -6.20
CA ARG A 70 -5.81 -4.84 -7.26
C ARG A 70 -5.38 -6.29 -7.14
N PHE A 71 -6.34 -7.19 -7.04
CA PHE A 71 -6.10 -8.61 -7.18
C PHE A 71 -6.07 -8.93 -8.68
N SER A 72 -5.17 -9.82 -9.08
CA SER A 72 -5.32 -10.45 -10.39
C SER A 72 -6.31 -11.58 -10.16
N ASP A 73 -7.29 -11.71 -11.04
CA ASP A 73 -8.05 -12.96 -11.17
C ASP A 73 -7.11 -14.13 -11.51
#